data_AF-A0A8T1YCL7-F1
#
_entry.id   AF-A0A8T1YCL7-F1
#
_cell.length_a   1.000
_cell.length_b   1.000
_cell.length_c   1.000
_cell.angle_alpha   90.00
_cell.angle_beta   90.00
_cell.angle_gamma   90.00
#
_symmetry.space_group_name_H-M   'P 1'
#
loop_
_entity.id
_entity.type
_entity.pdbx_description
1 polymer ?
#
loop_
_entity_poly.entity_id
_entity_poly.type
_entity_poly.pdbx_seq_one_letter_code
_entity_poly.pdbx_strand_id
1 'polypeptide(L)'
;MGFMVNTQNEGGSGNHSWACLRNLVRRKQFDSSNGKTETHHHQQLAKALTFPHLIAIGVGSTIGAGVYILVGTVAREHSGPALAFSFLIAGISAGLSAFCYAELSSRFPSAGSAYHYSYICIGEGVAWLIGWALILEYTIGGATVARGISPNLAMIFGGEDCLPIILARHQIPGLDIVVDPCAAVLVFIVTGLLCLGVKESTFAQGIVTTANVFVMLFVIVVGSYLCFKTGWVGYELPTGYFPYGVDGMLTGSATVFFAYIGFDSVASMAEEVKNPQRDLPLGIGLSLMLCCLLYMMVSVVIVGLVPYYAMDPDTPISSAFASHGIQWAAYLITLGAVMALCSVLMGSILPQPRILMAMARDGLLPSFFSNVNQRTQVPINGTITTGVCVAILAFFMDVSQLAGMVSVGTLVAFTMVAISVLIVRYVPPDEVPLPSSLQENSSSHVGTSSSSKQPLLCKADSSIVNKEKAQGGWVLNKENRRKLAGWNIIFTCIGNFLLSYAASSFLLPGLLRYSLCGVGGLFLLVGLIVLSCIDQDDARHSFGHSGGFICPFVPLLPIVCILINMYLLVNLGAATWARVSVWLFIGVLVYIFYGRKNSSLVNAVYVSTAHVQEIGGTSGHSLA
;
A
#
# COMPACT_ATOMS: atom_id res chain seq x y z
N MET A 1 13.98 -10.61 -12.56
CA MET A 1 15.43 -10.33 -12.52
C MET A 1 16.23 -11.25 -11.60
N GLY A 2 15.75 -11.66 -10.41
CA GLY A 2 16.46 -12.65 -9.57
C GLY A 2 16.70 -14.02 -10.23
N PHE A 3 15.81 -14.43 -11.13
CA PHE A 3 15.92 -15.68 -11.89
C PHE A 3 17.06 -15.71 -12.92
N MET A 4 17.58 -14.54 -13.33
CA MET A 4 18.67 -14.46 -14.32
C MET A 4 20.06 -14.55 -13.68
N VAL A 5 20.17 -14.43 -12.35
CA VAL A 5 21.47 -14.46 -11.66
C VAL A 5 21.93 -15.90 -11.38
N ASN A 6 21.01 -16.87 -11.30
CA ASN A 6 21.37 -18.29 -11.08
C ASN A 6 21.78 -19.03 -12.37
N THR A 7 21.83 -18.37 -13.54
CA THR A 7 22.07 -19.04 -14.83
C THR A 7 23.50 -19.03 -15.36
N GLN A 8 24.48 -18.43 -14.69
CA GLN A 8 25.88 -18.51 -15.14
C GLN A 8 26.84 -18.74 -13.98
N ASN A 9 26.99 -20.00 -13.59
CA ASN A 9 28.14 -20.48 -12.85
C ASN A 9 29.07 -21.23 -13.81
N GLU A 10 29.56 -20.54 -14.83
CA GLU A 10 30.75 -20.96 -15.59
C GLU A 10 31.65 -19.74 -15.77
N GLY A 11 32.92 -19.91 -15.40
CA GLY A 11 33.87 -18.83 -15.15
C GLY A 11 34.08 -17.86 -16.32
N GLY A 12 34.14 -16.57 -15.99
CA GLY A 12 34.50 -15.53 -16.95
C GLY A 12 34.64 -14.17 -16.28
N SER A 13 35.82 -13.57 -16.41
CA SER A 13 36.27 -12.28 -15.88
C SER A 13 35.43 -11.07 -16.39
N GLY A 14 34.20 -10.90 -15.87
CA GLY A 14 33.30 -9.78 -16.18
C GLY A 14 32.56 -9.21 -14.96
N ASN A 15 33.18 -9.24 -13.78
CA ASN A 15 32.48 -9.39 -12.49
C ASN A 15 31.93 -8.11 -11.81
N HIS A 16 32.10 -6.90 -12.34
CA HIS A 16 31.68 -5.68 -11.63
C HIS A 16 30.20 -5.28 -11.83
N SER A 17 29.64 -5.43 -13.04
CA SER A 17 28.24 -5.06 -13.32
C SER A 17 27.25 -6.09 -12.73
N TRP A 18 27.59 -7.38 -12.83
CA TRP A 18 26.78 -8.48 -12.30
C TRP A 18 26.76 -8.54 -10.77
N ALA A 19 27.85 -8.16 -10.10
CA ALA A 19 27.87 -7.99 -8.64
C ALA A 19 26.94 -6.84 -8.17
N CYS A 20 26.77 -5.80 -8.98
CA CYS A 20 25.84 -4.71 -8.70
C CYS A 20 24.37 -5.18 -8.74
N LEU A 21 24.01 -5.92 -9.79
CA LEU A 21 22.69 -6.52 -9.94
C LEU A 21 22.38 -7.55 -8.85
N ARG A 22 23.36 -8.35 -8.43
CA ARG A 22 23.17 -9.34 -7.35
C ARG A 22 22.80 -8.68 -6.02
N ASN A 23 23.32 -7.50 -5.72
CA ASN A 23 22.98 -6.77 -4.50
C ASN A 23 21.54 -6.26 -4.51
N LEU A 24 20.97 -5.93 -5.68
CA LEU A 24 19.59 -5.44 -5.82
C LEU A 24 18.52 -6.52 -5.61
N VAL A 25 18.89 -7.81 -5.72
CA VAL A 25 17.97 -8.95 -5.66
C VAL A 25 18.05 -9.72 -4.33
N ARG A 26 18.69 -9.15 -3.30
CA ARG A 26 18.70 -9.77 -1.97
C ARG A 26 17.29 -9.82 -1.41
N ARG A 27 16.82 -11.00 -1.02
CA ARG A 27 15.50 -11.20 -0.44
C ARG A 27 15.64 -11.39 1.07
N LYS A 28 14.67 -10.84 1.80
CA LYS A 28 14.58 -10.99 3.25
C LYS A 28 13.89 -12.30 3.60
N GLN A 29 14.40 -13.01 4.61
CA GLN A 29 13.72 -14.18 5.18
C GLN A 29 12.54 -13.76 6.04
N PHE A 30 11.47 -14.54 5.98
CA PHE A 30 10.43 -14.50 6.99
C PHE A 30 10.85 -15.41 8.15
N ASP A 31 11.37 -14.83 9.22
CA ASP A 31 11.57 -15.56 10.46
C ASP A 31 10.21 -15.78 11.11
N SER A 32 9.71 -17.02 11.05
CA SER A 32 8.57 -17.42 11.87
C SER A 32 8.97 -17.21 13.32
N SER A 33 8.19 -16.40 14.05
CA SER A 33 8.46 -15.96 15.42
C SER A 33 8.42 -17.08 16.47
N ASN A 34 8.71 -18.33 16.10
CA ASN A 34 8.71 -19.51 16.95
C ASN A 34 10.11 -19.97 17.39
N GLY A 35 11.18 -19.27 17.00
CA GLY A 35 12.46 -19.35 17.69
C GLY A 35 12.49 -18.38 18.87
N LYS A 36 12.10 -18.83 20.07
CA LYS A 36 12.52 -18.15 21.30
C LYS A 36 14.05 -18.22 21.37
N THR A 37 14.73 -17.20 20.90
CA THR A 37 16.16 -17.01 21.15
C THR A 37 16.35 -15.59 21.66
N GLU A 38 16.68 -15.49 22.94
CA GLU A 38 16.82 -14.26 23.73
C GLU A 38 18.04 -13.39 23.34
N THR A 39 18.45 -13.38 22.07
CA THR A 39 19.71 -12.75 21.66
C THR A 39 19.50 -11.88 20.43
N HIS A 40 18.91 -10.70 20.68
CA HIS A 40 19.30 -9.36 20.22
C HIS A 40 18.13 -8.42 20.55
N HIS A 41 18.41 -7.30 21.23
CA HIS A 41 17.44 -6.28 21.65
C HIS A 41 16.71 -5.59 20.47
N HIS A 42 15.90 -6.31 19.70
CA HIS A 42 14.91 -5.69 18.82
C HIS A 42 13.66 -5.39 19.64
N GLN A 43 13.50 -4.13 20.05
CA GLN A 43 12.32 -3.63 20.75
C GLN A 43 11.06 -3.92 19.92
N GLN A 44 10.33 -4.99 20.28
CA GLN A 44 9.09 -5.38 19.62
C GLN A 44 7.95 -4.43 20.01
N LEU A 45 7.09 -4.08 19.05
CA LEU A 45 5.94 -3.21 19.28
C LEU A 45 4.89 -3.94 20.13
N ALA A 46 4.17 -3.19 20.96
CA ALA A 46 3.17 -3.78 21.85
C ALA A 46 1.94 -4.25 21.05
N LYS A 47 1.57 -5.53 21.20
CA LYS A 47 0.34 -6.10 20.64
C LYS A 47 -0.90 -5.57 21.37
N ALA A 48 -1.34 -4.37 21.02
CA ALA A 48 -2.42 -3.64 21.68
C ALA A 48 -3.73 -3.64 20.89
N LEU A 49 -3.68 -3.78 19.56
CA LEU A 49 -4.81 -3.59 18.66
C LEU A 49 -5.70 -4.83 18.57
N THR A 50 -7.00 -4.57 18.55
CA THR A 50 -8.08 -5.55 18.37
C THR A 50 -8.87 -5.22 17.10
N PHE A 51 -9.66 -6.18 16.64
CA PHE A 51 -10.56 -6.06 15.50
C PHE A 51 -11.33 -4.71 15.37
N PRO A 52 -12.04 -4.19 16.39
CA PRO A 52 -12.77 -2.91 16.25
C PRO A 52 -11.85 -1.71 16.04
N HIS A 53 -10.65 -1.72 16.62
CA HIS A 53 -9.67 -0.66 16.37
C HIS A 53 -9.20 -0.68 14.92
N LEU A 54 -9.05 -1.86 14.31
CA LEU A 54 -8.65 -1.96 12.89
C LEU A 54 -9.72 -1.44 11.95
N ILE A 55 -11.01 -1.70 12.23
CA ILE A 55 -12.10 -1.11 11.47
C ILE A 55 -12.10 0.41 11.64
N ALA A 56 -11.96 0.92 12.86
CA ALA A 56 -11.90 2.37 13.10
C ALA A 56 -10.72 3.04 12.40
N ILE A 57 -9.54 2.41 12.41
CA ILE A 57 -8.37 2.91 11.67
C ILE A 57 -8.67 2.92 10.18
N GLY A 58 -9.09 1.80 9.60
CA GLY A 58 -9.33 1.69 8.15
C GLY A 58 -10.47 2.57 7.63
N VAL A 59 -11.57 2.68 8.38
CA VAL A 59 -12.68 3.58 8.03
C VAL A 59 -12.27 5.04 8.23
N GLY A 60 -11.57 5.35 9.33
CA GLY A 60 -11.14 6.69 9.66
C GLY A 60 -10.06 7.24 8.73
N SER A 61 -9.19 6.39 8.20
CA SER A 61 -8.18 6.75 7.21
C SER A 61 -8.73 6.86 5.80
N THR A 62 -9.87 6.22 5.50
CA THR A 62 -10.49 6.24 4.18
C THR A 62 -11.52 7.36 4.06
N ILE A 63 -12.41 7.52 5.04
CA ILE A 63 -13.48 8.55 5.04
C ILE A 63 -12.91 9.92 5.39
N GLY A 64 -12.63 10.74 4.37
CA GLY A 64 -12.27 12.15 4.53
C GLY A 64 -12.46 12.98 3.27
N ALA A 65 -11.38 13.58 2.77
CA ALA A 65 -11.42 14.55 1.67
C ALA A 65 -12.11 14.00 0.41
N GLY A 66 -11.94 12.71 0.12
CA GLY A 66 -12.53 12.08 -1.05
C GLY A 66 -14.06 12.09 -1.09
N VAL A 67 -14.75 12.00 0.06
CA VAL A 67 -16.22 12.04 0.09
C VAL A 67 -16.75 13.44 0.39
N TYR A 68 -16.05 14.22 1.21
CA TYR A 68 -16.53 15.55 1.60
C TYR A 68 -16.26 16.63 0.54
N ILE A 69 -15.17 16.50 -0.23
CA ILE A 69 -14.74 17.51 -1.21
C ILE A 69 -14.91 16.95 -2.62
N LEU A 70 -14.26 15.82 -2.92
CA LEU A 70 -14.13 15.31 -4.29
C LEU A 70 -15.47 14.88 -4.93
N VAL A 71 -16.48 14.55 -4.12
CA VAL A 71 -17.86 14.31 -4.59
C VAL A 71 -18.39 15.49 -5.39
N GLY A 72 -18.14 16.72 -4.94
CA GLY A 72 -18.63 17.94 -5.57
C GLY A 72 -17.93 18.21 -6.90
N THR A 73 -16.60 18.22 -6.87
CA THR A 73 -15.78 18.43 -8.06
C THR A 73 -16.07 17.38 -9.14
N VAL A 74 -16.11 16.09 -8.77
CA VAL A 74 -16.32 15.01 -9.75
C VAL A 74 -17.76 14.96 -10.25
N ALA A 75 -18.76 15.21 -9.42
CA ALA A 75 -20.14 15.36 -9.89
C ALA A 75 -20.25 16.47 -10.93
N ARG A 76 -19.66 17.64 -10.62
CA ARG A 76 -19.76 18.82 -11.47
C ARG A 76 -19.01 18.67 -12.78
N GLU A 77 -17.78 18.15 -12.76
CA GLU A 77 -16.85 18.23 -13.90
C GLU A 77 -16.71 16.93 -14.71
N HIS A 78 -17.10 15.77 -14.16
CA HIS A 78 -16.78 14.47 -14.79
C HIS A 78 -17.96 13.50 -14.88
N SER A 79 -18.62 13.18 -13.77
CA SER A 79 -19.59 12.07 -13.72
C SER A 79 -21.04 12.50 -13.80
N GLY A 80 -21.36 13.73 -13.38
CA GLY A 80 -22.75 14.16 -13.24
C GLY A 80 -23.56 13.21 -12.34
N PRO A 81 -24.80 12.87 -12.72
CA PRO A 81 -25.65 11.97 -11.93
C PRO A 81 -25.13 10.53 -11.80
N ALA A 82 -24.22 10.11 -12.68
CA ALA A 82 -23.58 8.79 -12.65
C ALA A 82 -22.42 8.68 -11.63
N LEU A 83 -22.29 9.64 -10.72
CA LEU A 83 -21.27 9.66 -9.67
C LEU A 83 -21.29 8.38 -8.83
N ALA A 84 -22.46 7.86 -8.46
CA ALA A 84 -22.58 6.63 -7.68
C ALA A 84 -21.88 5.45 -8.41
N PHE A 85 -22.15 5.24 -9.70
CA PHE A 85 -21.46 4.20 -10.47
C PHE A 85 -19.95 4.42 -10.55
N SER A 86 -19.51 5.68 -10.58
CA SER A 86 -18.08 6.03 -10.55
C SER A 86 -17.43 5.57 -9.24
N PHE A 87 -18.10 5.79 -8.09
CA PHE A 87 -17.66 5.25 -6.80
C PHE A 87 -17.69 3.72 -6.76
N LEU A 88 -18.73 3.08 -7.31
CA LEU A 88 -18.80 1.61 -7.36
C LEU A 88 -17.62 1.01 -8.11
N ILE A 89 -17.29 1.54 -9.29
CA ILE A 89 -16.17 1.05 -10.12
C ILE A 89 -14.84 1.28 -9.38
N ALA A 90 -14.64 2.46 -8.79
CA ALA A 90 -13.46 2.76 -7.98
C ALA A 90 -13.34 1.84 -6.75
N GLY A 91 -14.45 1.57 -6.06
CA GLY A 91 -14.52 0.68 -4.91
C GLY A 91 -14.25 -0.78 -5.27
N ILE A 92 -14.70 -1.25 -6.43
CA ILE A 92 -14.34 -2.58 -6.96
C ILE A 92 -12.83 -2.64 -7.22
N SER A 93 -12.24 -1.62 -7.87
CA SER A 93 -10.80 -1.55 -8.10
C SER A 93 -9.99 -1.59 -6.79
N ALA A 94 -10.38 -0.78 -5.80
CA ALA A 94 -9.79 -0.79 -4.47
C ALA A 94 -9.98 -2.15 -3.79
N GLY A 95 -11.13 -2.81 -3.98
CA GLY A 95 -11.43 -4.15 -3.46
C GLY A 95 -10.49 -5.22 -3.97
N LEU A 96 -10.15 -5.19 -5.26
CA LEU A 96 -9.17 -6.09 -5.85
C LEU A 96 -7.79 -5.92 -5.19
N SER A 97 -7.38 -4.67 -4.95
CA SER A 97 -6.13 -4.37 -4.23
C SER A 97 -6.19 -4.84 -2.77
N ALA A 98 -7.31 -4.58 -2.08
CA ALA A 98 -7.55 -4.98 -0.70
C ALA A 98 -7.48 -6.50 -0.48
N PHE A 99 -7.96 -7.31 -1.43
CA PHE A 99 -7.80 -8.77 -1.37
C PHE A 99 -6.33 -9.21 -1.44
N CYS A 100 -5.52 -8.56 -2.27
CA CYS A 100 -4.08 -8.83 -2.32
C CYS A 100 -3.38 -8.42 -1.01
N TYR A 101 -3.72 -7.25 -0.47
CA TYR A 101 -3.22 -6.79 0.83
C TYR A 101 -3.64 -7.72 1.97
N ALA A 102 -4.87 -8.22 1.99
CA ALA A 102 -5.37 -9.13 3.01
C ALA A 102 -4.60 -10.47 3.02
N GLU A 103 -4.26 -11.03 1.85
CA GLU A 103 -3.43 -12.24 1.77
C GLU A 103 -2.02 -11.99 2.30
N LEU A 104 -1.33 -10.93 1.87
CA LEU A 104 0.06 -10.69 2.28
C LEU A 104 0.18 -10.23 3.74
N SER A 105 -0.76 -9.41 4.23
CA SER A 105 -0.76 -8.93 5.62
C SER A 105 -1.07 -10.03 6.64
N SER A 106 -1.94 -10.98 6.29
CA SER A 106 -2.20 -12.14 7.15
C SER A 106 -1.06 -13.15 7.17
N ARG A 107 -0.27 -13.23 6.08
CA ARG A 107 0.89 -14.12 5.96
C ARG A 107 2.16 -13.55 6.58
N PHE A 108 2.44 -12.29 6.30
CA PHE A 108 3.64 -11.59 6.71
C PHE A 108 3.25 -10.40 7.59
N PRO A 109 2.84 -10.64 8.85
CA PRO A 109 2.40 -9.57 9.74
C PRO A 109 3.61 -8.72 10.20
N SER A 110 3.99 -7.75 9.36
CA SER A 110 5.03 -6.77 9.64
C SER A 110 4.51 -5.35 9.41
N ALA A 111 5.04 -4.39 10.17
CA ALA A 111 4.67 -2.99 10.11
C ALA A 111 5.14 -2.27 8.82
N GLY A 112 6.00 -2.94 8.02
CA GLY A 112 6.52 -2.41 6.75
C GLY A 112 5.56 -2.51 5.55
N SER A 113 4.36 -3.11 5.69
CA SER A 113 3.33 -3.20 4.64
C SER A 113 3.91 -3.57 3.24
N ALA A 114 3.56 -2.84 2.18
CA ALA A 114 3.99 -3.11 0.80
C ALA A 114 5.52 -3.11 0.58
N TYR A 115 6.29 -2.35 1.37
CA TYR A 115 7.75 -2.41 1.37
C TYR A 115 8.24 -3.80 1.78
N HIS A 116 7.73 -4.32 2.90
CA HIS A 116 8.15 -5.61 3.43
C HIS A 116 7.73 -6.76 2.50
N TYR A 117 6.52 -6.69 1.94
CA TYR A 117 6.03 -7.69 0.97
C TYR A 117 6.92 -7.74 -0.28
N SER A 118 7.30 -6.58 -0.81
CA SER A 118 8.18 -6.48 -1.98
C SER A 118 9.59 -6.98 -1.67
N TYR A 119 10.07 -6.79 -0.43
CA TYR A 119 11.40 -7.26 0.01
C TYR A 119 11.45 -8.79 0.05
N ILE A 120 10.42 -9.43 0.59
CA ILE A 120 10.34 -10.91 0.64
C ILE A 120 10.23 -11.49 -0.77
N CYS A 121 9.39 -10.90 -1.63
CA CYS A 121 9.03 -11.52 -2.91
C CYS A 121 10.02 -11.21 -4.04
N ILE A 122 10.50 -9.97 -4.11
CA ILE A 122 11.20 -9.46 -5.30
C ILE A 122 12.68 -9.24 -4.97
N GLY A 123 12.96 -8.42 -3.97
CA GLY A 123 14.30 -8.13 -3.50
C GLY A 123 14.47 -6.68 -3.01
N GLU A 124 15.63 -6.43 -2.41
CA GLU A 124 16.01 -5.20 -1.71
C GLU A 124 15.84 -3.92 -2.56
N GLY A 125 16.31 -3.92 -3.81
CA GLY A 125 16.31 -2.69 -4.63
C GLY A 125 14.90 -2.22 -4.98
N VAL A 126 14.02 -3.14 -5.32
CA VAL A 126 12.61 -2.83 -5.59
C VAL A 126 11.89 -2.47 -4.29
N ALA A 127 12.14 -3.22 -3.21
CA ALA A 127 11.58 -2.91 -1.91
C ALA A 127 11.92 -1.47 -1.49
N TRP A 128 13.18 -1.05 -1.60
CA TRP A 128 13.60 0.31 -1.30
C TRP A 128 12.80 1.37 -2.07
N LEU A 129 12.64 1.21 -3.38
CA LEU A 129 11.88 2.16 -4.19
C LEU A 129 10.42 2.25 -3.76
N ILE A 130 9.80 1.12 -3.40
CA ILE A 130 8.44 1.08 -2.89
C ILE A 130 8.34 1.71 -1.50
N GLY A 131 9.29 1.44 -0.62
CA GLY A 131 9.38 2.12 0.68
C GLY A 131 9.51 3.64 0.52
N TRP A 132 10.37 4.09 -0.39
CA TRP A 132 10.58 5.50 -0.70
C TRP A 132 9.34 6.18 -1.32
N ALA A 133 8.59 5.44 -2.14
CA ALA A 133 7.30 5.89 -2.68
C ALA A 133 6.23 6.02 -1.57
N LEU A 134 6.13 5.04 -0.67
CA LEU A 134 5.21 5.08 0.48
C LEU A 134 5.53 6.24 1.43
N ILE A 135 6.81 6.55 1.67
CA ILE A 135 7.19 7.71 2.47
C ILE A 135 6.64 9.00 1.86
N LEU A 136 6.78 9.17 0.54
CA LEU A 136 6.21 10.33 -0.16
C LEU A 136 4.69 10.33 -0.10
N GLU A 137 4.06 9.19 -0.36
CA GLU A 137 2.61 9.03 -0.35
C GLU A 137 2.00 9.50 0.98
N TYR A 138 2.48 8.99 2.11
CA TYR A 138 1.96 9.37 3.42
C TYR A 138 2.30 10.82 3.80
N THR A 139 3.49 11.33 3.42
CA THR A 139 3.85 12.73 3.69
C THR A 139 2.94 13.69 2.94
N ILE A 140 2.77 13.46 1.63
CA ILE A 140 1.96 14.30 0.76
C ILE A 140 0.47 14.12 1.08
N GLY A 141 0.03 12.89 1.38
CA GLY A 141 -1.33 12.58 1.81
C GLY A 141 -1.71 13.36 3.06
N GLY A 142 -0.85 13.32 4.08
CA GLY A 142 -1.02 14.11 5.30
C GLY A 142 -1.09 15.62 5.02
N ALA A 143 -0.20 16.15 4.17
CA ALA A 143 -0.18 17.58 3.84
C ALA A 143 -1.43 18.02 3.06
N THR A 144 -1.88 17.20 2.10
CA THR A 144 -3.10 17.43 1.29
C THR A 144 -4.32 17.51 2.19
N VAL A 145 -4.48 16.54 3.09
CA VAL A 145 -5.61 16.44 4.00
C VAL A 145 -5.60 17.59 5.01
N ALA A 146 -4.44 17.94 5.56
CA ALA A 146 -4.29 19.06 6.47
C ALA A 146 -4.75 20.38 5.83
N ARG A 147 -4.39 20.63 4.57
CA ARG A 147 -4.84 21.81 3.83
C ARG A 147 -6.33 21.78 3.48
N GLY A 148 -6.91 20.59 3.30
CA GLY A 148 -8.35 20.41 3.11
C GLY A 148 -9.19 20.77 4.35
N ILE A 149 -8.58 20.80 5.54
CA ILE A 149 -9.28 21.16 6.79
C ILE A 149 -9.57 22.66 6.85
N SER A 150 -8.65 23.50 6.38
CA SER A 150 -8.72 24.95 6.56
C SER A 150 -10.02 25.61 6.04
N PRO A 151 -10.54 25.29 4.82
CA PRO A 151 -11.79 25.86 4.33
C PRO A 151 -13.00 25.42 5.15
N ASN A 152 -13.04 24.14 5.54
CA ASN A 152 -14.10 23.58 6.36
C ASN A 152 -14.10 24.18 7.78
N LEU A 153 -12.92 24.49 8.32
CA LEU A 153 -12.77 25.16 9.60
C LEU A 153 -13.16 26.64 9.52
N ALA A 154 -12.79 27.35 8.45
CA ALA A 154 -13.17 28.74 8.21
C ALA A 154 -14.70 28.91 8.20
N MET A 155 -15.41 27.99 7.57
CA MET A 155 -16.88 27.96 7.53
C MET A 155 -17.52 27.87 8.92
N ILE A 156 -16.90 27.15 9.87
CA ILE A 156 -17.41 27.04 11.25
C ILE A 156 -17.31 28.38 11.99
N PHE A 157 -16.27 29.18 11.71
CA PHE A 157 -16.06 30.49 12.33
C PHE A 157 -16.83 31.63 11.64
N GLY A 158 -17.64 31.34 10.62
CA GLY A 158 -18.45 32.34 9.93
C GLY A 158 -17.83 32.91 8.65
N GLY A 159 -16.80 32.26 8.10
CA GLY A 159 -16.16 32.62 6.82
C GLY A 159 -14.65 32.83 6.93
N GLU A 160 -13.98 32.98 5.79
CA GLU A 160 -12.52 33.21 5.72
C GLU A 160 -12.07 34.48 6.47
N ASP A 161 -12.94 35.49 6.53
CA ASP A 161 -12.68 36.79 7.19
C ASP A 161 -12.75 36.74 8.73
N CYS A 162 -13.33 35.68 9.32
CA CYS A 162 -13.52 35.55 10.77
C CYS A 162 -12.43 34.73 11.46
N LEU A 163 -11.49 34.17 10.70
CA LEU A 163 -10.33 33.48 11.28
C LEU A 163 -9.32 34.50 11.83
N PRO A 164 -8.64 34.20 12.95
CA PRO A 164 -7.54 35.03 13.40
C PRO A 164 -6.52 35.19 12.28
N ILE A 165 -6.01 36.41 12.06
CA ILE A 165 -5.01 36.73 11.02
C ILE A 165 -3.80 35.78 11.09
N ILE A 166 -3.47 35.25 12.27
CA ILE A 166 -2.34 34.32 12.43
C ILE A 166 -2.61 32.93 11.81
N LEU A 167 -3.88 32.52 11.65
CA LEU A 167 -4.29 31.22 11.12
C LEU A 167 -4.90 31.29 9.71
N ALA A 168 -5.26 32.48 9.23
CA ALA A 168 -5.82 32.65 7.89
C ALA A 168 -4.80 32.32 6.79
N ARG A 169 -5.29 31.93 5.60
CA ARG A 169 -4.42 31.71 4.44
C ARG A 169 -3.86 33.05 3.95
N HIS A 170 -2.56 33.09 3.72
CA HIS A 170 -1.87 34.28 3.22
C HIS A 170 -1.26 33.99 1.86
N GLN A 171 -1.60 34.81 0.86
CA GLN A 171 -0.89 34.80 -0.41
C GLN A 171 0.33 35.72 -0.27
N ILE A 172 1.54 35.19 -0.46
CA ILE A 172 2.75 36.02 -0.44
C ILE A 172 2.81 36.80 -1.76
N PRO A 173 2.71 38.15 -1.74
CA PRO A 173 2.79 38.93 -2.96
C PRO A 173 4.18 38.78 -3.60
N GLY A 174 4.24 38.30 -4.84
CA GLY A 174 5.45 38.15 -5.65
C GLY A 174 5.88 36.72 -5.99
N LEU A 175 5.41 35.70 -5.27
CA LEU A 175 5.74 34.28 -5.52
C LEU A 175 4.55 33.41 -5.93
N ASP A 176 3.32 33.93 -5.87
CA ASP A 176 2.07 33.20 -6.13
C ASP A 176 1.92 31.89 -5.31
N ILE A 177 2.50 31.86 -4.11
CA ILE A 177 2.42 30.74 -3.17
C ILE A 177 1.39 31.09 -2.09
N VAL A 178 0.38 30.22 -1.92
CA VAL A 178 -0.63 30.31 -0.87
C VAL A 178 -0.18 29.56 0.37
N VAL A 179 0.10 30.33 1.42
CA VAL A 179 0.59 29.82 2.69
C VAL A 179 -0.57 29.53 3.66
N ASP A 180 -0.55 28.34 4.27
CA ASP A 180 -1.60 27.89 5.21
C ASP A 180 -1.01 27.55 6.60
N PRO A 181 -0.97 28.53 7.53
CA PRO A 181 -0.46 28.32 8.88
C PRO A 181 -1.39 27.43 9.73
N CYS A 182 -2.71 27.47 9.50
CA CYS A 182 -3.67 26.61 10.21
C CYS A 182 -3.38 25.13 9.97
N ALA A 183 -3.15 24.74 8.71
CA ALA A 183 -2.82 23.37 8.34
C ALA A 183 -1.54 22.88 9.06
N ALA A 184 -0.49 23.72 9.11
CA ALA A 184 0.75 23.37 9.79
C ALA A 184 0.58 23.17 11.30
N VAL A 185 -0.15 24.07 11.98
CA VAL A 185 -0.45 23.94 13.42
C VAL A 185 -1.22 22.65 13.70
N LEU A 186 -2.20 22.32 12.87
CA LEU A 186 -3.01 21.11 13.03
C LEU A 186 -2.17 19.84 12.86
N VAL A 187 -1.23 19.81 11.91
CA VAL A 187 -0.26 18.71 11.77
C VAL A 187 0.59 18.55 13.02
N PHE A 188 1.06 19.64 13.64
CA PHE A 188 1.81 19.56 14.90
C PHE A 188 0.97 19.01 16.05
N ILE A 189 -0.29 19.41 16.16
CA ILE A 189 -1.22 18.87 17.17
C ILE A 189 -1.41 17.37 17.00
N VAL A 190 -1.67 16.91 15.76
CA VAL A 190 -1.83 15.48 15.46
C VAL A 190 -0.52 14.72 15.71
N THR A 191 0.62 15.29 15.32
CA THR A 191 1.94 14.68 15.58
C THR A 191 2.20 14.54 17.08
N GLY A 192 1.84 15.55 17.88
CA GLY A 192 1.92 15.51 19.34
C GLY A 192 1.05 14.41 19.94
N LEU A 193 -0.19 14.27 19.47
CA LEU A 193 -1.10 13.19 19.88
C LEU A 193 -0.51 11.81 19.59
N LEU A 194 0.06 11.62 18.39
CA LEU A 194 0.69 10.36 17.98
C LEU A 194 1.94 10.00 18.82
N CYS A 195 2.63 11.01 19.36
CA CYS A 195 3.77 10.81 20.25
C CYS A 195 3.37 10.28 21.64
N LEU A 196 2.12 10.50 22.10
CA LEU A 196 1.65 10.04 23.42
C LEU A 196 1.52 8.51 23.50
N GLY A 197 1.31 7.85 22.35
CA GLY A 197 1.28 6.40 22.26
C GLY A 197 0.18 5.87 21.34
N VAL A 198 0.36 4.63 20.87
CA VAL A 198 -0.57 3.97 19.95
C VAL A 198 -1.95 3.80 20.56
N LYS A 199 -2.04 3.37 21.82
CA LYS A 199 -3.34 3.09 22.48
C LYS A 199 -4.21 4.33 22.53
N GLU A 200 -3.65 5.45 23.00
CA GLU A 200 -4.36 6.72 23.08
C GLU A 200 -4.72 7.26 21.69
N SER A 201 -3.80 7.17 20.74
CA SER A 201 -4.03 7.62 19.36
C SER A 201 -5.14 6.83 18.66
N THR A 202 -5.15 5.52 18.83
CA THR A 202 -6.13 4.63 18.20
C THR A 202 -7.49 4.69 18.89
N PHE A 203 -7.51 5.02 20.18
CA PHE A 203 -8.73 5.37 20.90
C PHE A 203 -9.33 6.70 20.40
N ALA A 204 -8.51 7.74 20.29
CA ALA A 204 -8.92 9.03 19.72
C ALA A 204 -9.43 8.87 18.28
N GLN A 205 -8.70 8.13 17.44
CA GLN A 205 -9.10 7.76 16.09
C GLN A 205 -10.47 7.06 16.08
N GLY A 206 -10.69 6.14 17.03
CA GLY A 206 -11.97 5.45 17.21
C GLY A 206 -13.13 6.40 17.43
N ILE A 207 -12.99 7.33 18.38
CA ILE A 207 -14.03 8.34 18.69
C ILE A 207 -14.33 9.19 17.47
N VAL A 208 -13.29 9.76 16.83
CA VAL A 208 -13.45 10.65 15.68
C VAL A 208 -14.10 9.93 14.50
N THR A 209 -13.69 8.69 14.23
CA THR A 209 -14.25 7.87 13.14
C THR A 209 -15.71 7.51 13.41
N THR A 210 -16.03 7.08 14.63
CA THR A 210 -17.41 6.77 15.00
C THR A 210 -18.31 7.99 14.87
N ALA A 211 -17.85 9.16 15.34
CA ALA A 211 -18.60 10.41 15.18
C ALA A 211 -18.81 10.78 13.70
N ASN A 212 -17.78 10.62 12.87
CA ASN A 212 -17.86 10.86 11.43
C ASN A 212 -18.86 9.92 10.72
N VAL A 213 -18.84 8.62 11.04
CA VAL A 213 -19.82 7.66 10.50
C VAL A 213 -21.25 8.07 10.89
N PHE A 214 -21.47 8.56 12.11
CA PHE A 214 -22.78 9.10 12.49
C PHE A 214 -23.21 10.31 11.66
N VAL A 215 -22.29 11.24 11.36
CA VAL A 215 -22.58 12.38 10.47
C VAL A 215 -22.93 11.90 9.06
N MET A 216 -22.24 10.90 8.53
CA MET A 216 -22.58 10.32 7.21
C MET A 216 -23.95 9.66 7.19
N LEU A 217 -24.29 8.90 8.22
CA LEU A 217 -25.63 8.32 8.35
C LEU A 217 -26.69 9.42 8.46
N PHE A 218 -26.41 10.51 9.16
CA PHE A 218 -27.28 11.68 9.22
C PHE A 218 -27.51 12.30 7.84
N VAL A 219 -26.44 12.51 7.05
CA VAL A 219 -26.53 13.01 5.67
C VAL A 219 -27.40 12.10 4.82
N ILE A 220 -27.20 10.78 4.92
CA ILE A 220 -27.97 9.79 4.15
C ILE A 220 -29.46 9.86 4.54
N VAL A 221 -29.79 9.83 5.83
CA VAL A 221 -31.18 9.78 6.30
C VAL A 221 -31.91 11.09 6.03
N VAL A 222 -31.36 12.23 6.47
CA VAL A 222 -32.00 13.54 6.32
C VAL A 222 -31.97 13.99 4.87
N GLY A 223 -30.88 13.74 4.14
CA GLY A 223 -30.79 14.05 2.73
C GLY A 223 -31.76 13.22 1.90
N SER A 224 -31.92 11.92 2.17
CA SER A 224 -32.95 11.10 1.50
C SER A 224 -34.36 11.63 1.76
N TYR A 225 -34.67 12.03 3.00
CA TYR A 225 -35.95 12.65 3.34
C TYR A 225 -36.21 13.93 2.54
N LEU A 226 -35.18 14.79 2.39
CA LEU A 226 -35.26 15.98 1.56
C LEU A 226 -35.45 15.65 0.08
N CYS A 227 -34.74 14.66 -0.47
CA CYS A 227 -34.93 14.20 -1.85
C CYS A 227 -36.37 13.74 -2.13
N PHE A 228 -36.97 12.98 -1.20
CA PHE A 228 -38.38 12.57 -1.33
C PHE A 228 -39.35 13.76 -1.31
N LYS A 229 -39.01 14.84 -0.59
CA LYS A 229 -39.83 16.05 -0.53
C LYS A 229 -39.67 16.93 -1.77
N THR A 230 -38.46 17.03 -2.32
CA THR A 230 -38.16 17.86 -3.49
C THR A 230 -38.41 17.15 -4.82
N GLY A 231 -38.56 15.83 -4.81
CA GLY A 231 -38.81 15.04 -6.02
C GLY A 231 -37.55 14.70 -6.81
N TRP A 232 -36.38 14.62 -6.16
CA TRP A 232 -35.11 14.24 -6.81
C TRP A 232 -34.69 15.16 -7.98
N VAL A 233 -34.80 16.48 -7.77
CA VAL A 233 -34.49 17.54 -8.75
C VAL A 233 -33.15 17.38 -9.48
N GLY A 234 -32.12 16.83 -8.85
CA GLY A 234 -30.82 16.64 -9.50
C GLY A 234 -30.71 15.41 -10.42
N TYR A 235 -31.77 14.59 -10.53
CA TYR A 235 -31.90 13.54 -11.54
C TYR A 235 -32.87 13.92 -12.67
N GLU A 236 -33.69 14.96 -12.50
CA GLU A 236 -34.62 15.46 -13.53
C GLU A 236 -33.89 16.37 -14.53
N LEU A 237 -33.03 15.79 -15.37
CA LEU A 237 -32.27 16.55 -16.37
C LEU A 237 -32.68 16.26 -17.81
N PRO A 238 -32.78 17.30 -18.66
CA PRO A 238 -33.09 17.14 -20.08
C PRO A 238 -31.97 16.41 -20.85
N THR A 239 -30.74 16.42 -20.33
CA THR A 239 -29.55 15.76 -20.91
C THR A 239 -29.45 14.26 -20.56
N GLY A 240 -30.34 13.74 -19.72
CA GLY A 240 -30.30 12.35 -19.25
C GLY A 240 -29.27 12.09 -18.13
N TYR A 241 -29.14 10.81 -17.75
CA TYR A 241 -28.34 10.37 -16.58
C TYR A 241 -26.81 10.44 -16.80
N PHE A 242 -26.36 10.39 -18.06
CA PHE A 242 -24.93 10.42 -18.43
C PHE A 242 -24.58 11.68 -19.24
N PRO A 243 -24.54 12.87 -18.61
CA PRO A 243 -24.28 14.13 -19.33
C PRO A 243 -22.88 14.16 -19.98
N TYR A 244 -21.90 13.50 -19.36
CA TYR A 244 -20.53 13.39 -19.85
C TYR A 244 -20.25 12.04 -20.53
N GLY A 245 -21.29 11.26 -20.82
CA GLY A 245 -21.17 9.90 -21.35
C GLY A 245 -20.52 8.91 -20.38
N VAL A 246 -20.25 7.70 -20.89
CA VAL A 246 -19.57 6.64 -20.13
C VAL A 246 -18.10 6.99 -19.87
N ASP A 247 -17.48 7.73 -20.80
CA ASP A 247 -16.10 8.19 -20.66
C ASP A 247 -15.92 9.16 -19.48
N GLY A 248 -16.89 10.08 -19.28
CA GLY A 248 -16.91 10.96 -18.11
C GLY A 248 -17.07 10.19 -16.79
N MET A 249 -17.96 9.19 -16.76
CA MET A 249 -18.12 8.32 -15.59
C MET A 249 -16.83 7.55 -15.26
N LEU A 250 -16.14 6.99 -16.27
CA LEU A 250 -14.88 6.27 -16.07
C LEU A 250 -13.75 7.21 -15.63
N THR A 251 -13.68 8.42 -16.18
CA THR A 251 -12.74 9.47 -15.77
C THR A 251 -13.00 9.91 -14.32
N GLY A 252 -14.27 10.07 -13.95
CA GLY A 252 -14.66 10.35 -12.57
C GLY A 252 -14.31 9.21 -11.62
N SER A 253 -14.47 7.95 -12.03
CA SER A 253 -14.04 6.77 -11.25
C SER A 253 -12.55 6.79 -10.94
N ALA A 254 -11.72 7.19 -11.90
CA ALA A 254 -10.27 7.34 -11.70
C ALA A 254 -9.95 8.40 -10.65
N THR A 255 -10.70 9.50 -10.64
CA THR A 255 -10.52 10.60 -9.70
C THR A 255 -10.97 10.19 -8.30
N VAL A 256 -12.18 9.62 -8.15
CA VAL A 256 -12.70 9.18 -6.84
C VAL A 256 -12.00 7.94 -6.27
N PHE A 257 -11.13 7.27 -7.03
CA PHE A 257 -10.23 6.25 -6.49
C PHE A 257 -9.42 6.79 -5.30
N PHE A 258 -9.06 8.07 -5.32
CA PHE A 258 -8.41 8.75 -4.19
C PHE A 258 -9.21 8.62 -2.88
N ALA A 259 -10.54 8.60 -2.95
CA ALA A 259 -11.40 8.46 -1.76
C ALA A 259 -11.30 7.09 -1.08
N TYR A 260 -10.78 6.07 -1.78
CA TYR A 260 -10.61 4.72 -1.26
C TYR A 260 -9.21 4.43 -0.71
N ILE A 261 -8.28 5.39 -0.84
CA ILE A 261 -6.94 5.29 -0.24
C ILE A 261 -7.09 5.37 1.28
N GLY A 262 -6.43 4.47 2.01
CA GLY A 262 -6.47 4.45 3.47
C GLY A 262 -6.66 3.07 4.09
N PHE A 263 -7.26 2.09 3.39
CA PHE A 263 -7.43 0.74 3.95
C PHE A 263 -6.09 0.02 4.21
N ASP A 264 -5.06 0.38 3.45
CA ASP A 264 -3.68 -0.10 3.53
C ASP A 264 -2.96 0.37 4.82
N SER A 265 -3.45 1.44 5.44
CA SER A 265 -2.98 1.88 6.78
C SER A 265 -3.15 0.78 7.83
N VAL A 266 -4.20 -0.04 7.70
CA VAL A 266 -4.48 -1.19 8.59
C VAL A 266 -3.39 -2.25 8.44
N ALA A 267 -2.89 -2.49 7.22
CA ALA A 267 -1.82 -3.44 6.95
C ALA A 267 -0.48 -3.01 7.58
N SER A 268 -0.23 -1.71 7.67
CA SER A 268 0.96 -1.14 8.33
C SER A 268 0.94 -1.29 9.86
N MET A 269 -0.19 -1.67 10.45
CA MET A 269 -0.35 -1.90 11.89
C MET A 269 -0.22 -3.37 12.28
N ALA A 270 0.18 -4.24 11.36
CA ALA A 270 0.17 -5.70 11.57
C ALA A 270 0.96 -6.18 12.79
N GLU A 271 2.09 -5.55 13.15
CA GLU A 271 2.91 -5.92 14.31
C GLU A 271 2.24 -5.64 15.66
N GLU A 272 1.28 -4.72 15.69
CA GLU A 272 0.58 -4.27 16.89
C GLU A 272 -0.75 -5.00 17.10
N VAL A 273 -1.16 -5.86 16.16
CA VAL A 273 -2.41 -6.63 16.22
C VAL A 273 -2.24 -7.91 17.03
N LYS A 274 -3.21 -8.22 17.90
CA LYS A 274 -3.18 -9.45 18.71
C LYS A 274 -3.30 -10.72 17.87
N ASN A 275 -4.24 -10.76 16.92
CA ASN A 275 -4.48 -11.89 16.01
C ASN A 275 -4.44 -11.45 14.54
N PRO A 276 -3.25 -11.19 13.98
CA PRO A 276 -3.13 -10.59 12.65
C PRO A 276 -3.68 -11.48 11.52
N GLN A 277 -3.62 -12.81 11.66
CA GLN A 277 -4.02 -13.74 10.59
C GLN A 277 -5.51 -13.64 10.24
N ARG A 278 -6.35 -13.33 11.24
CA ARG A 278 -7.81 -13.22 11.07
C ARG A 278 -8.27 -11.76 11.09
N ASP A 279 -7.74 -10.96 12.00
CA ASP A 279 -8.27 -9.62 12.24
C ASP A 279 -7.85 -8.63 11.15
N LEU A 280 -6.66 -8.79 10.53
CA LEU A 280 -6.22 -7.91 9.44
C LEU A 280 -7.08 -8.08 8.18
N PRO A 281 -7.28 -9.30 7.62
CA PRO A 281 -8.14 -9.47 6.45
C PRO A 281 -9.57 -8.97 6.67
N LEU A 282 -10.14 -9.25 7.85
CA LEU A 282 -11.49 -8.80 8.19
C LEU A 282 -11.54 -7.29 8.34
N GLY A 283 -10.54 -6.67 8.97
CA GLY A 283 -10.44 -5.22 9.13
C GLY A 283 -10.33 -4.49 7.79
N ILE A 284 -9.44 -4.96 6.90
CA ILE A 284 -9.25 -4.39 5.55
C ILE A 284 -10.54 -4.55 4.73
N GLY A 285 -11.12 -5.76 4.68
CA GLY A 285 -12.32 -6.03 3.89
C GLY A 285 -13.56 -5.28 4.37
N LEU A 286 -13.83 -5.29 5.69
CA LEU A 286 -15.01 -4.64 6.26
C LEU A 286 -14.91 -3.11 6.21
N SER A 287 -13.74 -2.53 6.47
CA SER A 287 -13.56 -1.08 6.37
C SER A 287 -13.83 -0.58 4.95
N LEU A 288 -13.27 -1.25 3.93
CA LEU A 288 -13.48 -0.89 2.55
C LEU A 288 -14.94 -1.08 2.10
N MET A 289 -15.57 -2.19 2.48
CA MET A 289 -16.98 -2.45 2.17
C MET A 289 -17.89 -1.37 2.77
N LEU A 290 -17.66 -1.00 4.03
CA LEU A 290 -18.43 0.04 4.72
C LEU A 290 -18.24 1.40 4.03
N CYS A 291 -17.00 1.77 3.70
CA CYS A 291 -16.72 3.03 2.99
C CYS A 291 -17.40 3.05 1.62
N CYS A 292 -17.34 1.95 0.86
CA CYS A 292 -17.98 1.86 -0.44
C CYS A 292 -19.50 2.06 -0.36
N LEU A 293 -20.16 1.41 0.58
CA LEU A 293 -21.60 1.57 0.80
C LEU A 293 -21.96 3.02 1.19
N LEU A 294 -21.20 3.62 2.11
CA LEU A 294 -21.45 5.00 2.54
C LEU A 294 -21.25 5.98 1.38
N TYR A 295 -20.18 5.85 0.59
CA TYR A 295 -19.89 6.73 -0.54
C TYR A 295 -20.95 6.64 -1.63
N MET A 296 -21.41 5.42 -1.95
CA MET A 296 -22.52 5.19 -2.87
C MET A 296 -23.78 5.92 -2.42
N MET A 297 -24.17 5.73 -1.15
CA MET A 297 -25.41 6.31 -0.62
C MET A 297 -25.34 7.84 -0.54
N VAL A 298 -24.22 8.39 -0.06
CA VAL A 298 -24.00 9.85 -0.03
C VAL A 298 -24.03 10.43 -1.43
N SER A 299 -23.39 9.78 -2.40
CA SER A 299 -23.36 10.26 -3.79
C SER A 299 -24.77 10.33 -4.40
N VAL A 300 -25.60 9.30 -4.19
CA VAL A 300 -27.00 9.28 -4.66
C VAL A 300 -27.81 10.40 -4.02
N VAL A 301 -27.65 10.60 -2.71
CA VAL A 301 -28.40 11.63 -1.97
C VAL A 301 -27.99 13.04 -2.39
N ILE A 302 -26.69 13.33 -2.47
CA ILE A 302 -26.20 14.68 -2.78
C ILE A 302 -26.51 15.09 -4.21
N VAL A 303 -26.32 14.19 -5.17
CA VAL A 303 -26.77 14.41 -6.56
C VAL A 303 -28.28 14.58 -6.61
N GLY A 304 -29.06 13.84 -5.81
CA GLY A 304 -30.51 13.99 -5.77
C GLY A 304 -30.99 15.37 -5.28
N LEU A 305 -30.26 15.99 -4.36
CA LEU A 305 -30.61 17.29 -3.76
C LEU A 305 -30.29 18.48 -4.64
N VAL A 306 -29.14 18.47 -5.32
CA VAL A 306 -28.65 19.62 -6.08
C VAL A 306 -28.19 19.17 -7.47
N PRO A 307 -28.68 19.79 -8.55
CA PRO A 307 -28.19 19.50 -9.90
C PRO A 307 -26.67 19.68 -10.02
N TYR A 308 -26.02 18.76 -10.74
CA TYR A 308 -24.55 18.67 -10.78
C TYR A 308 -23.84 19.97 -11.20
N TYR A 309 -24.45 20.79 -12.08
CA TYR A 309 -23.89 22.05 -12.58
C TYR A 309 -23.91 23.19 -11.55
N ALA A 310 -24.80 23.11 -10.55
CA ALA A 310 -24.96 24.11 -9.49
C ALA A 310 -24.28 23.69 -8.18
N MET A 311 -23.61 22.53 -8.16
CA MET A 311 -22.95 21.99 -6.98
C MET A 311 -21.69 22.79 -6.65
N ASP A 312 -21.49 23.09 -5.37
CA ASP A 312 -20.26 23.70 -4.87
C ASP A 312 -19.11 22.67 -4.94
N PRO A 313 -17.96 23.01 -5.55
CA PRO A 313 -16.85 22.07 -5.69
C PRO A 313 -16.08 21.80 -4.39
N ASP A 314 -16.09 22.72 -3.42
CA ASP A 314 -15.26 22.64 -2.21
C ASP A 314 -16.05 22.11 -1.01
N THR A 315 -17.33 22.50 -0.89
CA THR A 315 -18.20 22.11 0.23
C THR A 315 -19.58 21.59 -0.22
N PRO A 316 -19.63 20.57 -1.10
CA PRO A 316 -20.86 20.10 -1.75
C PRO A 316 -21.95 19.66 -0.78
N ILE A 317 -21.57 18.96 0.30
CA ILE A 317 -22.52 18.37 1.24
C ILE A 317 -23.16 19.46 2.11
N SER A 318 -22.38 20.34 2.72
CA SER A 318 -22.92 21.38 3.62
C SER A 318 -23.70 22.45 2.86
N SER A 319 -23.22 22.88 1.69
CA SER A 319 -23.91 23.86 0.84
C SER A 319 -25.26 23.33 0.34
N ALA A 320 -25.36 22.04 0.01
CA ALA A 320 -26.61 21.42 -0.41
C ALA A 320 -27.70 21.46 0.67
N PHE A 321 -27.35 21.29 1.95
CA PHE A 321 -28.31 21.40 3.05
C PHE A 321 -28.63 22.87 3.40
N ALA A 322 -27.65 23.76 3.27
CA ALA A 322 -27.82 25.20 3.48
C ALA A 322 -28.80 25.82 2.47
N SER A 323 -28.72 25.43 1.20
CA SER A 323 -29.62 25.91 0.13
C SER A 323 -31.08 25.50 0.35
N HIS A 324 -31.32 24.41 1.06
CA HIS A 324 -32.65 23.92 1.44
C HIS A 324 -33.15 24.51 2.78
N GLY A 325 -32.47 25.52 3.33
CA GLY A 325 -32.89 26.25 4.53
C GLY A 325 -32.55 25.59 5.87
N ILE A 326 -31.75 24.51 5.88
CA ILE A 326 -31.39 23.78 7.10
C ILE A 326 -29.95 24.13 7.53
N GLN A 327 -29.77 25.38 7.97
CA GLN A 327 -28.45 25.91 8.35
C GLN A 327 -27.80 25.14 9.51
N TRP A 328 -28.59 24.70 10.50
CA TRP A 328 -28.06 23.90 11.62
C TRP A 328 -27.47 22.56 11.17
N ALA A 329 -28.03 21.94 10.13
CA ALA A 329 -27.51 20.70 9.56
C ALA A 329 -26.21 20.96 8.80
N ALA A 330 -26.09 22.09 8.09
CA ALA A 330 -24.85 22.48 7.44
C ALA A 330 -23.69 22.66 8.44
N TYR A 331 -23.95 23.25 9.62
CA TYR A 331 -22.95 23.34 10.70
C TYR A 331 -22.54 21.96 11.24
N LEU A 332 -23.50 21.05 11.45
CA LEU A 332 -23.21 19.70 11.90
C LEU A 332 -22.36 18.92 10.87
N ILE A 333 -22.69 19.08 9.58
CA ILE A 333 -21.98 18.43 8.46
C ILE A 333 -20.56 18.98 8.30
N THR A 334 -20.38 20.31 8.37
CA THR A 334 -19.04 20.94 8.31
C THR A 334 -18.16 20.53 9.49
N LEU A 335 -18.72 20.46 10.71
CA LEU A 335 -18.02 19.91 11.87
C LEU A 335 -17.61 18.44 11.63
N GLY A 336 -18.51 17.64 11.06
CA GLY A 336 -18.22 16.27 10.65
C GLY A 336 -17.09 16.18 9.62
N ALA A 337 -17.08 17.07 8.63
CA ALA A 337 -16.02 17.14 7.62
C ALA A 337 -14.66 17.45 8.26
N VAL A 338 -14.58 18.41 9.19
CA VAL A 338 -13.35 18.72 9.94
C VAL A 338 -12.89 17.49 10.75
N MET A 339 -13.80 16.82 11.45
CA MET A 339 -13.47 15.60 12.19
C MET A 339 -12.98 14.48 11.27
N ALA A 340 -13.64 14.27 10.12
CA ALA A 340 -13.27 13.26 9.13
C ALA A 340 -11.86 13.49 8.61
N LEU A 341 -11.55 14.72 8.23
CA LEU A 341 -10.23 15.10 7.73
C LEU A 341 -9.15 14.98 8.82
N CYS A 342 -9.45 15.31 10.07
CA CYS A 342 -8.57 15.02 11.21
C CYS A 342 -8.30 13.51 11.36
N SER A 343 -9.32 12.68 11.17
CA SER A 343 -9.20 11.21 11.21
C SER A 343 -8.28 10.68 10.11
N VAL A 344 -8.42 11.19 8.88
CA VAL A 344 -7.54 10.81 7.76
C VAL A 344 -6.12 11.32 7.97
N LEU A 345 -5.94 12.51 8.57
CA LEU A 345 -4.62 13.04 8.88
C LEU A 345 -3.89 12.16 9.92
N MET A 346 -4.58 11.76 10.98
CA MET A 346 -4.08 10.77 11.94
C MET A 346 -3.73 9.46 11.21
N GLY A 347 -4.63 8.94 10.37
CA GLY A 347 -4.43 7.73 9.56
C GLY A 347 -3.28 7.81 8.55
N SER A 348 -2.87 9.01 8.14
CA SER A 348 -1.77 9.23 7.18
C SER A 348 -0.41 9.33 7.89
N ILE A 349 -0.36 10.01 9.05
CA ILE A 349 0.90 10.18 9.82
C ILE A 349 1.22 8.91 10.63
N LEU A 350 0.22 8.13 11.02
CA LEU A 350 0.39 6.94 11.86
C LEU A 350 1.22 5.82 11.17
N PRO A 351 0.98 5.39 9.92
CA PRO A 351 1.77 4.32 9.28
C PRO A 351 3.23 4.71 9.00
N GLN A 352 3.48 5.98 8.70
CA GLN A 352 4.74 6.43 8.12
C GLN A 352 5.98 6.17 9.01
N PRO A 353 5.98 6.48 10.32
CA PRO A 353 7.10 6.16 11.22
C PRO A 353 7.39 4.68 11.34
N ARG A 354 6.39 3.81 11.16
CA ARG A 354 6.55 2.35 11.23
C ARG A 354 7.26 1.80 10.00
N ILE A 355 6.91 2.34 8.84
CA ILE A 355 7.58 2.04 7.57
C ILE A 355 9.04 2.51 7.61
N LEU A 356 9.31 3.71 8.14
CA LEU A 356 10.69 4.22 8.37
C LEU A 356 11.47 3.34 9.34
N MET A 357 10.85 2.94 10.45
CA MET A 357 11.45 2.04 11.43
C MET A 357 11.77 0.66 10.81
N ALA A 358 10.88 0.10 10.00
CA ALA A 358 11.13 -1.16 9.29
C ALA A 358 12.32 -1.04 8.32
N MET A 359 12.38 0.03 7.53
CA MET A 359 13.52 0.29 6.64
C MET A 359 14.84 0.53 7.38
N ALA A 360 14.80 1.20 8.54
CA ALA A 360 15.98 1.44 9.37
C ALA A 360 16.47 0.15 10.05
N ARG A 361 15.55 -0.73 10.50
CA ARG A 361 15.89 -2.07 11.01
C ARG A 361 16.58 -2.93 9.95
N ASP A 362 16.25 -2.73 8.67
CA ASP A 362 16.89 -3.41 7.54
C ASP A 362 18.22 -2.75 7.12
N GLY A 363 18.65 -1.67 7.79
CA GLY A 363 19.90 -0.95 7.50
C GLY A 363 19.85 -0.03 6.27
N LEU A 364 18.70 0.07 5.60
CA LEU A 364 18.52 0.92 4.42
C LEU A 364 18.40 2.41 4.76
N LEU A 365 17.99 2.73 6.00
CA LEU A 365 17.95 4.09 6.54
C LEU A 365 18.86 4.23 7.77
N PRO A 366 19.21 5.46 8.19
CA PRO A 366 19.90 5.72 9.43
C PRO A 366 19.21 5.07 10.64
N SER A 367 20.01 4.46 11.52
CA SER A 367 19.54 3.80 12.75
C SER A 367 18.79 4.73 13.72
N PHE A 368 18.89 6.05 13.50
CA PHE A 368 18.08 7.05 14.20
C PHE A 368 16.57 6.76 14.14
N PHE A 369 16.08 6.22 13.03
CA PHE A 369 14.67 5.90 12.81
C PHE A 369 14.23 4.55 13.40
N SER A 370 15.17 3.65 13.77
CA SER A 370 14.83 2.37 14.39
C SER A 370 14.58 2.44 15.89
N ASN A 371 14.92 3.56 16.53
CA ASN A 371 14.80 3.74 17.98
C ASN A 371 13.33 3.88 18.40
N VAL A 372 12.87 2.96 19.25
CA VAL A 372 11.52 2.96 19.81
C VAL A 372 11.57 3.41 21.27
N ASN A 373 10.70 4.35 21.64
CA ASN A 373 10.65 4.81 23.03
C ASN A 373 10.09 3.72 23.95
N GLN A 374 10.76 3.45 25.07
CA GLN A 374 10.38 2.36 25.98
C GLN A 374 9.03 2.59 26.67
N ARG A 375 8.65 3.86 26.93
CA ARG A 375 7.38 4.17 27.61
C ARG A 375 6.17 4.12 26.68
N THR A 376 6.29 4.70 25.49
CA THR A 376 5.16 4.82 24.54
C THR A 376 5.11 3.70 23.51
N GLN A 377 6.20 2.94 23.33
CA GLN A 377 6.35 1.88 22.33
C GLN A 377 6.13 2.37 20.88
N VAL A 378 6.38 3.67 20.64
CA VAL A 378 6.26 4.35 19.34
C VAL A 378 7.64 4.87 18.90
N PRO A 379 7.97 4.83 17.59
CA PRO A 379 9.14 5.51 17.04
C PRO A 379 8.96 7.04 17.03
N ILE A 380 9.21 7.69 18.18
CA ILE A 380 9.03 9.14 18.36
C ILE A 380 9.88 9.94 17.36
N ASN A 381 11.13 9.55 17.16
CA ASN A 381 12.04 10.22 16.23
C ASN A 381 11.50 10.25 14.79
N GLY A 382 10.97 9.11 14.33
CA GLY A 382 10.30 9.00 13.04
C GLY A 382 9.08 9.90 12.99
N THR A 383 8.22 9.83 14.02
CA THR A 383 6.96 10.59 14.11
C THR A 383 7.18 12.10 14.07
N ILE A 384 8.14 12.62 14.83
CA ILE A 384 8.47 14.05 14.84
C ILE A 384 9.05 14.47 13.49
N THR A 385 9.98 13.70 12.93
CA THR A 385 10.61 14.03 11.64
C THR A 385 9.57 14.07 10.52
N THR A 386 8.70 13.07 10.46
CA THR A 386 7.64 13.02 9.44
C THR A 386 6.61 14.12 9.66
N GLY A 387 6.19 14.37 10.91
CA GLY A 387 5.26 15.45 11.24
C GLY A 387 5.79 16.83 10.85
N VAL A 388 7.08 17.11 11.10
CA VAL A 388 7.72 18.35 10.65
C VAL A 388 7.74 18.45 9.13
N CYS A 389 8.09 17.39 8.41
CA CYS A 389 8.06 17.37 6.95
C CYS A 389 6.64 17.63 6.40
N VAL A 390 5.63 16.96 6.97
CA VAL A 390 4.22 17.16 6.61
C VAL A 390 3.78 18.60 6.88
N ALA A 391 4.16 19.18 8.03
CA ALA A 391 3.80 20.56 8.38
C ALA A 391 4.42 21.58 7.42
N ILE A 392 5.69 21.39 7.04
CA ILE A 392 6.38 22.25 6.05
C ILE A 392 5.68 22.15 4.69
N LEU A 393 5.37 20.94 4.22
CA LEU A 393 4.66 20.78 2.94
C LEU A 393 3.24 21.35 2.98
N ALA A 394 2.51 21.14 4.08
CA ALA A 394 1.18 21.70 4.29
C ALA A 394 1.20 23.23 4.30
N PHE A 395 2.29 23.84 4.79
CA PHE A 395 2.46 25.29 4.82
C PHE A 395 2.71 25.87 3.43
N PHE A 396 3.60 25.28 2.62
CA PHE A 396 4.07 25.87 1.36
C PHE A 396 3.38 25.38 0.07
N MET A 397 2.82 24.17 0.03
CA MET A 397 2.38 23.55 -1.23
C MET A 397 0.86 23.51 -1.38
N ASP A 398 0.35 23.69 -2.60
CA ASP A 398 -1.09 23.62 -2.88
C ASP A 398 -1.66 22.21 -3.00
N VAL A 399 -2.94 22.08 -2.62
CA VAL A 399 -3.70 20.82 -2.56
C VAL A 399 -3.74 20.10 -3.90
N SER A 400 -3.97 20.83 -4.99
CA SER A 400 -4.07 20.27 -6.34
C SER A 400 -2.75 19.66 -6.83
N GLN A 401 -1.61 20.26 -6.43
CA GLN A 401 -0.29 19.74 -6.77
C GLN A 401 0.06 18.48 -5.97
N LEU A 402 -0.37 18.44 -4.71
CA LEU A 402 -0.12 17.33 -3.78
C LEU A 402 -0.99 16.10 -4.12
N ALA A 403 -2.29 16.28 -4.37
CA ALA A 403 -3.24 15.18 -4.57
C ALA A 403 -2.85 14.24 -5.73
N GLY A 404 -2.41 14.79 -6.87
CA GLY A 404 -1.94 13.98 -7.99
C GLY A 404 -0.74 13.10 -7.63
N MET A 405 0.18 13.60 -6.79
CA MET A 405 1.40 12.89 -6.41
C MET A 405 1.11 11.73 -5.44
N VAL A 406 0.11 11.88 -4.56
CA VAL A 406 -0.33 10.80 -3.65
C VAL A 406 -0.76 9.58 -4.46
N SER A 407 -1.63 9.78 -5.45
CA SER A 407 -2.19 8.69 -6.26
C SER A 407 -1.12 7.88 -7.00
N VAL A 408 -0.05 8.52 -7.50
CA VAL A 408 1.07 7.79 -8.14
C VAL A 408 1.73 6.83 -7.16
N GLY A 409 2.04 7.30 -5.94
CA GLY A 409 2.68 6.50 -4.90
C GLY A 409 1.84 5.27 -4.54
N THR A 410 0.56 5.48 -4.27
CA THR A 410 -0.38 4.42 -3.88
C THR A 410 -0.56 3.38 -5.00
N LEU A 411 -0.75 3.82 -6.24
CA LEU A 411 -0.94 2.91 -7.38
C LEU A 411 0.31 2.06 -7.65
N VAL A 412 1.51 2.67 -7.51
CA VAL A 412 2.78 1.92 -7.57
C VAL A 412 2.87 0.91 -6.42
N ALA A 413 2.47 1.26 -5.19
CA ALA A 413 2.45 0.30 -4.10
C ALA A 413 1.45 -0.85 -4.36
N PHE A 414 0.23 -0.55 -4.82
CA PHE A 414 -0.82 -1.55 -5.05
C PHE A 414 -0.48 -2.51 -6.19
N THR A 415 0.08 -2.00 -7.30
CA THR A 415 0.58 -2.87 -8.39
C THR A 415 1.65 -3.84 -7.88
N MET A 416 2.56 -3.37 -7.03
CA MET A 416 3.63 -4.20 -6.47
C MET A 416 3.14 -5.25 -5.48
N VAL A 417 2.13 -4.94 -4.66
CA VAL A 417 1.48 -5.93 -3.80
C VAL A 417 0.78 -7.02 -4.63
N ALA A 418 0.07 -6.64 -5.70
CA ALA A 418 -0.56 -7.61 -6.60
C ALA A 418 0.47 -8.53 -7.29
N ILE A 419 1.60 -7.97 -7.75
CA ILE A 419 2.73 -8.75 -8.29
C ILE A 419 3.32 -9.68 -7.22
N SER A 420 3.44 -9.19 -5.98
CA SER A 420 3.97 -9.99 -4.86
C SER A 420 3.10 -11.20 -4.55
N VAL A 421 1.76 -11.09 -4.62
CA VAL A 421 0.85 -12.24 -4.49
C VAL A 421 1.09 -13.28 -5.58
N LEU A 422 1.24 -12.86 -6.85
CA LEU A 422 1.54 -13.78 -7.95
C LEU A 422 2.88 -14.51 -7.71
N ILE A 423 3.91 -13.77 -7.28
CA ILE A 423 5.23 -14.37 -7.02
C ILE A 423 5.15 -15.39 -5.87
N VAL A 424 4.49 -15.08 -4.76
CA VAL A 424 4.37 -16.01 -3.62
C VAL A 424 3.66 -17.31 -3.98
N ARG A 425 2.66 -17.25 -4.88
CA ARG A 425 1.84 -18.40 -5.27
C ARG A 425 2.50 -19.32 -6.29
N TYR A 426 3.25 -18.74 -7.22
CA TYR A 426 3.81 -19.49 -8.35
C TYR A 426 5.32 -19.73 -8.23
N VAL A 427 6.03 -18.86 -7.51
CA VAL A 427 7.48 -18.95 -7.32
C VAL A 427 7.86 -18.63 -5.87
N PRO A 428 7.51 -19.51 -4.91
CA PRO A 428 7.94 -19.33 -3.53
C PRO A 428 9.48 -19.31 -3.46
N PRO A 429 10.08 -18.47 -2.59
CA PRO A 429 11.53 -18.35 -2.48
C PRO A 429 12.19 -19.68 -2.03
N ASP A 430 13.22 -20.11 -2.75
CA ASP A 430 13.88 -21.43 -2.58
C ASP A 430 15.17 -21.42 -1.75
N GLU A 431 15.72 -20.23 -1.50
CA GLU A 431 16.96 -20.03 -0.76
C GLU A 431 16.66 -19.20 0.49
N VAL A 432 17.12 -19.70 1.64
CA VAL A 432 16.97 -19.06 2.96
C VAL A 432 18.35 -18.67 3.47
N PRO A 433 18.57 -17.43 3.93
CA PRO A 433 19.79 -17.11 4.68
C PRO A 433 19.95 -18.07 5.88
N LEU A 434 21.15 -18.59 6.06
CA LEU A 434 21.48 -19.49 7.16
C LEU A 434 21.19 -18.75 8.48
N PRO A 435 20.45 -19.37 9.43
CA PRO A 435 20.22 -18.79 10.75
C PRO A 435 21.54 -18.31 11.38
N SER A 436 21.51 -17.14 12.03
CA SER A 436 22.70 -16.55 12.68
C SER A 436 23.36 -17.49 13.70
N SER A 437 22.59 -18.38 14.34
CA SER A 437 23.10 -19.43 15.24
C SER A 437 24.01 -20.47 14.57
N LEU A 438 23.78 -20.79 13.29
CA LEU A 438 24.66 -21.68 12.51
C LEU A 438 25.88 -20.93 11.96
N GLN A 439 25.77 -19.61 11.80
CA GLN A 439 26.85 -18.73 11.35
C GLN A 439 27.87 -18.47 12.47
N GLU A 440 27.42 -18.34 13.73
CA GLU A 440 28.31 -18.27 14.90
C GLU A 440 29.08 -19.58 15.12
N ASN A 441 28.42 -20.74 15.03
CA ASN A 441 29.07 -22.04 15.21
C ASN A 441 30.15 -22.36 14.15
N SER A 442 30.04 -21.77 12.96
CA SER A 442 31.05 -21.93 11.90
C SER A 442 32.28 -21.05 12.13
N SER A 443 32.15 -19.98 12.91
CA SER A 443 33.23 -19.04 13.20
C SER A 443 34.07 -19.39 14.44
N SER A 444 33.59 -20.31 15.29
CA SER A 444 34.21 -20.69 16.56
C SER A 444 35.08 -21.96 16.54
N HIS A 445 35.20 -22.66 15.41
CA HIS A 445 36.07 -23.83 15.27
C HIS A 445 37.15 -23.64 14.17
N VAL A 446 38.06 -22.69 14.39
CA VAL A 446 39.39 -22.70 13.75
C VAL A 446 40.43 -22.82 14.86
N GLY A 447 40.62 -24.04 15.34
CA GLY A 447 41.60 -24.41 16.36
C GLY A 447 42.09 -25.83 16.12
N THR A 448 43.23 -25.93 15.44
CA THR A 448 44.21 -27.03 15.42
C THR A 448 43.86 -28.34 16.17
N SER A 449 43.71 -29.44 15.42
CA SER A 449 44.36 -30.73 15.77
C SER A 449 44.30 -31.73 14.62
N SER A 450 45.47 -32.14 14.16
CA SER A 450 45.75 -33.26 13.27
C SER A 450 45.55 -34.62 13.96
N SER A 451 44.85 -35.57 13.32
CA SER A 451 45.12 -37.01 13.48
C SER A 451 44.32 -37.86 12.49
N SER A 452 45.03 -38.80 11.89
CA SER A 452 44.64 -39.88 10.97
C SER A 452 43.43 -40.73 11.39
N LYS A 453 42.62 -41.18 10.41
CA LYS A 453 42.47 -42.59 10.00
C LYS A 453 41.49 -42.76 8.81
N GLN A 454 41.88 -43.64 7.90
CA GLN A 454 41.20 -44.06 6.67
C GLN A 454 40.18 -45.21 6.95
N PRO A 455 39.42 -45.70 5.95
CA PRO A 455 37.95 -45.77 5.97
C PRO A 455 37.40 -47.14 6.39
N LEU A 456 36.22 -47.16 7.01
CA LEU A 456 35.43 -48.39 7.19
C LEU A 456 34.20 -48.38 6.29
N LEU A 457 34.26 -49.30 5.34
CA LEU A 457 33.26 -49.70 4.38
C LEU A 457 32.04 -50.29 5.12
N CYS A 458 30.94 -49.54 5.24
CA CYS A 458 29.63 -50.10 5.52
C CYS A 458 28.82 -50.12 4.23
N LYS A 459 28.44 -51.34 3.80
CA LYS A 459 27.45 -51.62 2.77
C LYS A 459 26.19 -50.78 3.04
N ALA A 460 25.98 -49.72 2.25
CA ALA A 460 24.72 -49.01 2.19
C ALA A 460 24.11 -49.28 0.81
N ASP A 461 22.84 -49.68 0.86
CA ASP A 461 22.07 -50.29 -0.19
C ASP A 461 22.05 -49.54 -1.52
N SER A 462 22.07 -50.33 -2.61
CA SER A 462 21.73 -49.92 -3.97
C SER A 462 20.27 -49.42 -4.15
N SER A 463 19.52 -49.27 -3.06
CA SER A 463 18.17 -48.72 -3.02
C SER A 463 18.13 -47.20 -2.80
N ILE A 464 19.19 -46.59 -2.24
CA ILE A 464 19.24 -45.14 -1.98
C ILE A 464 19.58 -44.36 -3.27
N VAL A 465 20.44 -44.91 -4.12
CA VAL A 465 20.83 -44.29 -5.42
C VAL A 465 19.65 -44.22 -6.40
N ASN A 466 18.67 -45.15 -6.30
CA ASN A 466 17.46 -45.10 -7.13
C ASN A 466 16.39 -44.13 -6.59
N LYS A 467 16.42 -43.81 -5.28
CA LYS A 467 15.54 -42.79 -4.69
C LYS A 467 16.02 -41.37 -5.01
N GLU A 468 17.33 -41.14 -5.03
CA GLU A 468 17.92 -39.87 -5.47
C GLU A 468 17.68 -39.59 -6.97
N LYS A 469 17.74 -40.61 -7.84
CA LYS A 469 17.42 -40.44 -9.27
C LYS A 469 15.93 -40.14 -9.53
N ALA A 470 15.03 -40.68 -8.71
CA ALA A 470 13.60 -40.35 -8.78
C ALA A 470 13.31 -38.95 -8.21
N GLN A 471 13.94 -38.55 -7.11
CA GLN A 471 13.82 -37.19 -6.55
C GLN A 471 14.42 -36.11 -7.47
N GLY A 472 15.54 -36.39 -8.13
CA GLY A 472 16.16 -35.46 -9.10
C GLY A 472 15.25 -35.11 -10.28
N GLY A 473 14.43 -36.06 -10.75
CA GLY A 473 13.45 -35.81 -11.82
C GLY A 473 12.29 -34.91 -11.40
N TRP A 474 11.78 -35.06 -10.17
CA TRP A 474 10.71 -34.23 -9.62
C TRP A 474 11.19 -32.81 -9.24
N VAL A 475 12.40 -32.67 -8.71
CA VAL A 475 12.99 -31.37 -8.33
C VAL A 475 13.31 -30.53 -9.58
N LEU A 476 13.88 -31.13 -10.63
CA LEU A 476 14.19 -30.42 -11.88
C LEU A 476 12.92 -29.91 -12.59
N ASN A 477 11.81 -30.64 -12.51
CA ASN A 477 10.52 -30.21 -13.05
C ASN A 477 9.92 -29.02 -12.26
N LYS A 478 10.10 -28.99 -10.94
CA LYS A 478 9.64 -27.89 -10.09
C LYS A 478 10.41 -26.59 -10.36
N GLU A 479 11.72 -26.66 -10.55
CA GLU A 479 12.54 -25.49 -10.89
C GLU A 479 12.18 -24.93 -12.27
N ASN A 480 11.99 -25.80 -13.27
CA ASN A 480 11.56 -25.39 -14.60
C ASN A 480 10.15 -24.78 -14.61
N ARG A 481 9.21 -25.35 -13.84
CA ARG A 481 7.86 -24.78 -13.61
C ARG A 481 7.95 -23.37 -13.01
N ARG A 482 8.82 -23.17 -12.02
CA ARG A 482 9.03 -21.86 -11.37
C ARG A 482 9.67 -20.84 -12.30
N LYS A 483 10.68 -21.24 -13.08
CA LYS A 483 11.28 -20.38 -14.12
C LYS A 483 10.22 -19.97 -15.15
N LEU A 484 9.44 -20.93 -15.65
CA LEU A 484 8.34 -20.68 -16.58
C LEU A 484 7.32 -19.71 -15.99
N ALA A 485 6.89 -19.92 -14.74
CA ALA A 485 5.94 -19.04 -14.08
C ALA A 485 6.50 -17.62 -13.87
N GLY A 486 7.77 -17.50 -13.45
CA GLY A 486 8.45 -16.21 -13.31
C GLY A 486 8.52 -15.42 -14.61
N TRP A 487 8.85 -16.07 -15.73
CA TRP A 487 8.82 -15.44 -17.06
C TRP A 487 7.41 -15.02 -17.46
N ASN A 488 6.40 -15.87 -17.23
CA ASN A 488 5.01 -15.53 -17.52
C ASN A 488 4.50 -14.34 -16.70
N ILE A 489 4.86 -14.21 -15.42
CA ILE A 489 4.50 -13.03 -14.62
C ILE A 489 5.08 -11.76 -15.24
N ILE A 490 6.33 -11.79 -15.69
CA ILE A 490 6.98 -10.65 -16.36
C ILE A 490 6.27 -10.30 -17.67
N PHE A 491 5.99 -11.29 -18.52
CA PHE A 491 5.26 -11.07 -19.78
C PHE A 491 3.86 -10.51 -19.55
N THR A 492 3.14 -11.00 -18.55
CA THR A 492 1.82 -10.47 -18.16
C THR A 492 1.93 -9.02 -17.70
N CYS A 493 2.95 -8.65 -16.92
CA CYS A 493 3.16 -7.25 -16.51
C CYS A 493 3.46 -6.33 -17.71
N ILE A 494 4.29 -6.80 -18.65
CA ILE A 494 4.60 -6.06 -19.89
C ILE A 494 3.35 -5.91 -20.77
N GLY A 495 2.55 -6.98 -20.89
CA GLY A 495 1.26 -6.96 -21.60
C GLY A 495 0.28 -5.95 -21.01
N ASN A 496 0.18 -5.90 -19.67
CA ASN A 496 -0.65 -4.93 -18.95
C ASN A 496 -0.20 -3.49 -19.20
N PHE A 497 1.11 -3.23 -19.17
CA PHE A 497 1.65 -1.91 -19.45
C PHE A 497 1.38 -1.48 -20.90
N LEU A 498 1.65 -2.36 -21.87
CA LEU A 498 1.38 -2.10 -23.29
C LEU A 498 -0.11 -1.83 -23.56
N LEU A 499 -0.99 -2.64 -22.96
CA LEU A 499 -2.43 -2.47 -23.11
C LEU A 499 -2.91 -1.15 -22.49
N SER A 500 -2.45 -0.84 -21.27
CA SER A 500 -2.80 0.41 -20.56
C SER A 500 -2.30 1.65 -21.32
N TYR A 501 -1.09 1.58 -21.86
CA TYR A 501 -0.51 2.63 -22.67
C TYR A 501 -1.28 2.83 -23.97
N ALA A 502 -1.57 1.75 -24.70
CA ALA A 502 -2.34 1.80 -25.94
C ALA A 502 -3.79 2.31 -25.72
N ALA A 503 -4.40 1.96 -24.60
CA ALA A 503 -5.72 2.44 -24.22
C ALA A 503 -5.72 3.96 -24.00
N SER A 504 -4.67 4.49 -23.37
CA SER A 504 -4.59 5.91 -22.95
C SER A 504 -4.03 6.83 -24.04
N SER A 505 -3.19 6.33 -24.95
CA SER A 505 -2.54 7.13 -25.99
C SER A 505 -3.47 7.43 -27.18
N PHE A 506 -4.23 8.52 -27.10
CA PHE A 506 -5.05 9.01 -28.23
C PHE A 506 -4.22 9.67 -29.35
N LEU A 507 -2.95 10.01 -29.09
CA LEU A 507 -2.04 10.66 -30.04
C LEU A 507 -1.43 9.70 -31.09
N LEU A 508 -1.47 8.39 -30.86
CA LEU A 508 -0.87 7.41 -31.78
C LEU A 508 -1.77 7.19 -33.01
N PRO A 509 -1.19 7.01 -34.22
CA PRO A 509 -1.97 6.63 -35.40
C PRO A 509 -2.73 5.33 -35.13
N GLY A 510 -4.00 5.27 -35.54
CA GLY A 510 -4.92 4.20 -35.15
C GLY A 510 -4.38 2.79 -35.38
N LEU A 511 -3.68 2.56 -36.49
CA LEU A 511 -3.09 1.26 -36.82
C LEU A 511 -2.07 0.78 -35.77
N LEU A 512 -1.23 1.70 -35.27
CA LEU A 512 -0.23 1.40 -34.24
C LEU A 512 -0.89 1.16 -32.89
N ARG A 513 -1.95 1.92 -32.57
CA ARG A 513 -2.74 1.75 -31.35
C ARG A 513 -3.43 0.38 -31.31
N TYR A 514 -4.10 -0.02 -32.40
CA TYR A 514 -4.76 -1.33 -32.49
C TYR A 514 -3.74 -2.48 -32.45
N SER A 515 -2.58 -2.33 -33.09
CA SER A 515 -1.49 -3.31 -33.02
C SER A 515 -0.96 -3.48 -31.59
N LEU A 516 -0.67 -2.38 -30.89
CA LEU A 516 -0.20 -2.41 -29.49
C LEU A 516 -1.27 -3.00 -28.55
N CYS A 517 -2.54 -2.64 -28.74
CA CYS A 517 -3.65 -3.20 -27.99
C CYS A 517 -3.80 -4.71 -28.24
N GLY A 518 -3.66 -5.17 -29.49
CA GLY A 518 -3.71 -6.58 -29.86
C GLY A 518 -2.55 -7.38 -29.27
N VAL A 519 -1.33 -6.86 -29.35
CA VAL A 519 -0.13 -7.49 -28.78
C VAL A 519 -0.21 -7.53 -27.25
N GLY A 520 -0.59 -6.42 -26.61
CA GLY A 520 -0.78 -6.36 -25.16
C GLY A 520 -1.86 -7.32 -24.68
N GLY A 521 -3.03 -7.34 -25.35
CA GLY A 521 -4.12 -8.26 -25.06
C GLY A 521 -3.73 -9.72 -25.24
N LEU A 522 -2.97 -10.05 -26.29
CA LEU A 522 -2.47 -11.40 -26.52
C LEU A 522 -1.51 -11.85 -25.41
N PHE A 523 -0.55 -11.01 -25.00
CA PHE A 523 0.35 -11.34 -23.89
C PHE A 523 -0.39 -11.57 -22.58
N LEU A 524 -1.44 -10.80 -22.31
CA LEU A 524 -2.28 -11.00 -21.13
C LEU A 524 -3.08 -12.29 -21.18
N LEU A 525 -3.69 -12.58 -22.32
CA LEU A 525 -4.51 -13.78 -22.49
C LEU A 525 -3.61 -15.03 -22.38
N VAL A 526 -2.46 -15.03 -23.05
CA VAL A 526 -1.47 -16.11 -22.96
C VAL A 526 -0.93 -16.24 -21.54
N GLY A 527 -0.52 -15.14 -20.91
CA GLY A 527 -0.02 -15.15 -19.54
C GLY A 527 -1.04 -15.68 -18.53
N LEU A 528 -2.30 -15.29 -18.69
CA LEU A 528 -3.41 -15.76 -17.87
C LEU A 528 -3.70 -17.25 -18.08
N ILE A 529 -3.75 -17.73 -19.33
CA ILE A 529 -3.92 -19.15 -19.63
C ILE A 529 -2.77 -19.96 -19.01
N VAL A 530 -1.52 -19.56 -19.26
CA VAL A 530 -0.35 -20.30 -18.78
C VAL A 530 -0.32 -20.31 -17.25
N LEU A 531 -0.56 -19.19 -16.58
CA LEU A 531 -0.63 -19.14 -15.12
C LEU A 531 -1.81 -19.94 -14.56
N SER A 532 -2.93 -20.06 -15.30
CA SER A 532 -4.07 -20.88 -14.88
C SER A 532 -3.81 -22.39 -15.08
N CYS A 533 -2.97 -22.76 -16.03
CA CYS A 533 -2.56 -24.14 -16.28
C CYS A 533 -1.43 -24.62 -15.37
N ILE A 534 -0.65 -23.70 -14.82
CA ILE A 534 0.40 -24.04 -13.84
C ILE A 534 -0.27 -24.26 -12.49
N ASP A 535 -0.03 -25.43 -11.87
CA ASP A 535 -0.47 -25.71 -10.51
C ASP A 535 -0.04 -24.58 -9.57
N GLN A 536 -0.86 -24.24 -8.58
CA GLN A 536 -0.46 -23.29 -7.54
C GLN A 536 0.24 -24.07 -6.44
N ASP A 537 1.39 -23.58 -5.96
CA ASP A 537 1.94 -24.15 -4.73
C ASP A 537 0.99 -23.75 -3.60
N ASP A 538 0.42 -24.75 -2.92
CA ASP A 538 -0.46 -24.54 -1.78
C ASP A 538 0.34 -23.80 -0.70
N ALA A 539 0.16 -22.48 -0.67
CA ALA A 539 0.88 -21.58 0.24
C ALA A 539 0.67 -21.91 1.73
N ARG A 540 -0.20 -22.89 2.05
CA ARG A 540 -0.42 -23.46 3.39
C ARG A 540 0.79 -24.19 3.95
N HIS A 541 1.65 -24.78 3.11
CA HIS A 541 2.70 -25.71 3.58
C HIS A 541 4.12 -25.11 3.65
N SER A 542 4.40 -23.98 2.99
CA SER A 542 5.79 -23.48 2.88
C SER A 542 6.28 -22.61 4.04
N PHE A 543 5.40 -22.11 4.92
CA PHE A 543 5.78 -21.10 5.93
C PHE A 543 5.28 -21.40 7.36
N GLY A 544 5.02 -22.67 7.70
CA GLY A 544 4.82 -23.11 9.09
C GLY A 544 3.53 -22.69 9.80
N HIS A 545 2.63 -21.93 9.16
CA HIS A 545 1.33 -21.54 9.72
C HIS A 545 0.17 -22.03 8.84
N SER A 546 -0.67 -22.90 9.40
CA SER A 546 -1.94 -23.31 8.83
C SER A 546 -3.04 -22.29 9.18
N GLY A 547 -3.02 -21.11 8.56
CA GLY A 547 -4.06 -20.10 8.77
C GLY A 547 -3.79 -18.77 8.04
N GLY A 548 -4.85 -18.07 7.65
CA GLY A 548 -4.78 -16.77 6.99
C GLY A 548 -5.78 -16.64 5.84
N PHE A 549 -6.03 -15.41 5.40
CA PHE A 549 -6.90 -15.15 4.25
C PHE A 549 -6.18 -15.50 2.95
N ILE A 550 -6.92 -16.08 2.02
CA ILE A 550 -6.45 -16.44 0.68
C ILE A 550 -7.22 -15.59 -0.32
N CYS A 551 -6.49 -14.84 -1.12
CA CYS A 551 -7.04 -14.07 -2.22
C CYS A 551 -7.80 -15.02 -3.17
N PRO A 552 -9.08 -14.77 -3.46
CA PRO A 552 -9.85 -15.59 -4.39
C PRO A 552 -9.40 -15.34 -5.83
N PHE A 553 -9.72 -16.29 -6.72
CA PHE A 553 -9.54 -16.16 -8.18
C PHE A 553 -8.12 -15.79 -8.64
N VAL A 554 -7.07 -16.25 -7.95
CA VAL A 554 -5.68 -16.18 -8.46
C VAL A 554 -5.57 -17.15 -9.64
N PRO A 555 -4.99 -16.77 -10.80
CA PRO A 555 -4.22 -15.55 -11.07
C PRO A 555 -5.03 -14.36 -11.63
N LEU A 556 -6.29 -14.54 -11.99
CA LEU A 556 -7.13 -13.50 -12.62
C LEU A 556 -7.21 -12.22 -11.78
N LEU A 557 -7.52 -12.34 -10.49
CA LEU A 557 -7.75 -11.19 -9.62
C LEU A 557 -6.52 -10.26 -9.53
N PRO A 558 -5.30 -10.75 -9.19
CA PRO A 558 -4.11 -9.90 -9.23
C PRO A 558 -3.79 -9.32 -10.61
N ILE A 559 -4.03 -10.05 -11.70
CA ILE A 559 -3.75 -9.55 -13.07
C ILE A 559 -4.67 -8.37 -13.42
N VAL A 560 -5.97 -8.48 -13.11
CA VAL A 560 -6.94 -7.39 -13.31
C VAL A 560 -6.61 -6.21 -12.41
N CYS A 561 -6.19 -6.45 -11.16
CA CYS A 561 -5.73 -5.41 -10.24
C CYS A 561 -4.54 -4.62 -10.82
N ILE A 562 -3.52 -5.31 -11.36
CA ILE A 562 -2.37 -4.67 -12.02
C ILE A 562 -2.83 -3.86 -13.23
N LEU A 563 -3.74 -4.39 -14.05
CA LEU A 563 -4.26 -3.72 -15.24
C LEU A 563 -4.94 -2.39 -14.88
N ILE A 564 -5.86 -2.40 -13.92
CA ILE A 564 -6.59 -1.19 -13.53
C ILE A 564 -5.64 -0.17 -12.92
N ASN A 565 -4.76 -0.60 -12.00
CA ASN A 565 -3.83 0.33 -11.37
C ASN A 565 -2.84 0.93 -12.39
N MET A 566 -2.36 0.16 -13.37
CA MET A 566 -1.51 0.69 -14.45
C MET A 566 -2.27 1.64 -15.38
N TYR A 567 -3.53 1.34 -15.72
CA TYR A 567 -4.37 2.25 -16.50
C TYR A 567 -4.56 3.59 -15.79
N LEU A 568 -4.85 3.58 -14.48
CA LEU A 568 -4.95 4.81 -13.69
C LEU A 568 -3.62 5.55 -13.63
N LEU A 569 -2.50 4.83 -13.50
CA LEU A 569 -1.15 5.41 -13.43
C LEU A 569 -0.76 6.14 -14.73
N VAL A 570 -1.10 5.58 -15.89
CA VAL A 570 -0.78 6.17 -17.20
C VAL A 570 -1.62 7.43 -17.48
N ASN A 571 -2.85 7.49 -16.96
CA ASN A 571 -3.75 8.63 -17.16
C ASN A 571 -3.44 9.84 -16.24
N LEU A 572 -2.45 9.73 -15.34
CA LEU A 572 -2.03 10.86 -14.52
C LEU A 572 -1.25 11.89 -15.35
N GLY A 573 -1.51 13.18 -15.09
CA GLY A 573 -0.92 14.28 -15.86
C GLY A 573 0.61 14.29 -15.86
N ALA A 574 1.20 14.74 -16.97
CA ALA A 574 2.66 14.77 -17.15
C ALA A 574 3.40 15.58 -16.07
N ALA A 575 2.78 16.65 -15.56
CA ALA A 575 3.33 17.44 -14.45
C ALA A 575 3.46 16.63 -13.16
N THR A 576 2.49 15.76 -12.87
CA THR A 576 2.52 14.86 -11.71
C THR A 576 3.67 13.87 -11.83
N TRP A 577 3.82 13.24 -12.99
CA TRP A 577 4.92 12.33 -13.27
C TRP A 577 6.28 12.99 -13.15
N ALA A 578 6.44 14.21 -13.69
CA ALA A 578 7.70 14.95 -13.55
C ALA A 578 8.11 15.14 -12.09
N ARG A 579 7.18 15.54 -11.21
CA ARG A 579 7.45 15.74 -9.77
C ARG A 579 7.80 14.42 -9.07
N VAL A 580 7.04 13.35 -9.33
CA VAL A 580 7.27 12.05 -8.70
C VAL A 580 8.58 11.42 -9.19
N SER A 581 8.91 11.55 -10.47
CA SER A 581 10.19 11.08 -11.03
C SER A 581 11.39 11.75 -10.37
N VAL A 582 11.33 13.04 -10.08
CA VAL A 582 12.39 13.75 -9.32
C VAL A 582 12.56 13.12 -7.94
N TRP A 583 11.47 12.85 -7.22
CA TRP A 583 11.54 12.22 -5.90
C TRP A 583 12.09 10.80 -5.94
N LEU A 584 11.62 9.98 -6.89
CA LEU A 584 12.12 8.61 -7.06
C LEU A 584 13.61 8.61 -7.44
N PHE A 585 14.05 9.57 -8.26
CA PHE A 585 15.46 9.74 -8.59
C PHE A 585 16.32 10.04 -7.35
N ILE A 586 15.85 10.93 -6.46
CA ILE A 586 16.50 11.18 -5.16
C ILE A 586 16.58 9.88 -4.36
N GLY A 587 15.50 9.08 -4.32
CA GLY A 587 15.49 7.77 -3.67
C GLY A 587 16.55 6.82 -4.21
N VAL A 588 16.73 6.77 -5.52
CA VAL A 588 17.79 5.97 -6.17
C VAL A 588 19.18 6.44 -5.71
N LEU A 589 19.43 7.75 -5.66
CA LEU A 589 20.71 8.29 -5.18
C LEU A 589 20.97 7.91 -3.71
N VAL A 590 19.98 8.07 -2.84
CA VAL A 590 20.09 7.69 -1.42
C VAL A 590 20.42 6.20 -1.27
N TYR A 591 19.79 5.33 -2.06
CA TYR A 591 20.10 3.90 -2.06
C TYR A 591 21.54 3.60 -2.49
N ILE A 592 22.00 4.22 -3.58
CA ILE A 592 23.34 3.98 -4.13
C ILE A 592 24.42 4.43 -3.14
N PHE A 593 24.25 5.59 -2.51
CA PHE A 593 25.26 6.16 -1.62
C PHE A 593 25.23 5.60 -0.20
N TYR A 594 24.03 5.31 0.33
CA TYR A 594 23.83 4.88 1.71
C TYR A 594 23.29 3.45 1.80
N GLY A 595 22.09 3.20 1.26
CA GLY A 595 21.35 1.94 1.47
C GLY A 595 22.13 0.67 1.08
N ARG A 596 22.78 0.70 -0.09
CA ARG A 596 23.55 -0.44 -0.62
C ARG A 596 24.73 -0.85 0.28
N LYS A 597 25.36 0.10 0.98
CA LYS A 597 26.51 -0.16 1.85
C LYS A 597 26.10 -0.63 3.24
N ASN A 598 24.94 -0.19 3.71
CA ASN A 598 24.48 -0.39 5.09
C ASN A 598 23.38 -1.46 5.23
N SER A 599 22.92 -2.06 4.13
CA SER A 599 21.93 -3.15 4.15
C SER A 599 22.36 -4.30 5.07
N SER A 600 21.44 -4.75 5.93
CA SER A 600 21.68 -5.86 6.87
C SER A 600 21.96 -7.18 6.15
N LEU A 601 21.50 -7.34 4.90
CA LEU A 601 21.71 -8.53 4.09
C LEU A 601 23.05 -8.54 3.34
N VAL A 602 23.94 -7.56 3.59
CA VAL A 602 25.28 -7.52 2.96
C VAL A 602 26.13 -8.74 3.31
N ASN A 603 26.02 -9.25 4.54
CA ASN A 603 26.80 -10.38 5.05
C ASN A 603 25.98 -11.67 5.26
N ALA A 604 24.72 -11.70 4.79
CA ALA A 604 23.86 -12.86 4.93
C ALA A 604 24.32 -13.99 3.98
N VAL A 605 24.62 -15.17 4.54
CA VAL A 605 24.97 -16.37 3.77
C VAL A 605 23.69 -17.10 3.40
N TYR A 606 23.36 -17.17 2.11
CA TYR A 606 22.18 -17.90 1.62
C TYR A 606 22.46 -19.39 1.48
N VAL A 607 21.56 -20.23 1.98
CA VAL A 607 21.61 -21.70 1.87
C VAL A 607 20.28 -22.22 1.32
N SER A 608 20.36 -23.25 0.46
CA SER A 608 19.17 -23.86 -0.12
C SER A 608 18.28 -24.47 0.97
N THR A 609 16.96 -24.28 0.88
CA THR A 609 15.95 -24.89 1.78
C THR A 609 16.14 -26.40 1.95
N ALA A 610 16.64 -27.10 0.93
CA ALA A 610 16.94 -28.53 0.97
C ALA A 610 18.04 -28.89 1.99
N HIS A 611 19.10 -28.07 2.09
CA HIS A 611 20.19 -28.27 3.06
C HIS A 611 19.75 -27.97 4.50
N VAL A 612 18.83 -27.00 4.71
CA VAL A 612 18.32 -26.69 6.05
C VAL A 612 17.49 -27.85 6.62
N GLN A 613 16.68 -28.52 5.78
CA GLN A 613 15.95 -29.72 6.20
C GLN A 613 16.87 -30.90 6.50
N GLU A 614 18.00 -31.02 5.81
CA GLU A 614 19.00 -32.07 6.03
C GLU A 614 19.78 -31.86 7.34
N ILE A 615 20.13 -30.61 7.66
CA ILE A 615 20.75 -30.20 8.94
C ILE A 615 19.74 -30.34 10.10
N GLY A 616 18.48 -29.94 9.89
CA GLY A 616 17.40 -30.13 10.86
C GLY A 616 17.10 -31.60 11.13
N GLY A 617 17.09 -32.45 10.09
CA GLY A 617 16.86 -33.89 10.19
C GLY A 617 18.01 -34.65 10.87
N THR A 618 19.25 -34.23 10.69
CA THR A 618 20.42 -34.83 11.36
C THR A 618 20.52 -34.43 12.83
N SER A 619 20.12 -33.20 13.20
CA SER A 619 20.06 -32.77 14.60
C SER A 619 18.96 -33.46 15.42
N GLY A 620 17.86 -33.88 14.79
CA GLY A 620 16.79 -34.67 15.43
C GLY A 620 17.17 -36.12 15.73
N HIS A 621 18.18 -36.68 15.07
CA HIS A 621 18.64 -38.05 15.29
C HIS A 621 19.79 -38.17 16.29
N SER A 622 20.29 -37.06 16.84
CA SER A 622 21.34 -37.05 17.88
C SER A 622 20.79 -36.94 19.32
N LEU A 623 19.47 -36.97 19.50
CA LEU A 623 18.79 -36.88 20.80
C LEU A 623 17.76 -38.01 21.03
N ALA A 624 17.98 -39.18 20.42
CA ALA A 624 17.24 -40.41 20.70
C ALA A 624 18.17 -41.51 21.17
#